data_AF-A0A2T2WK83-F1
#
_entry.id   AF-A0A2T2WK83-F1
#
_cell.length_a   1.000
_cell.length_b   1.000
_cell.length_c   1.000
_cell.angle_alpha   90.00
_cell.angle_beta   90.00
_cell.angle_gamma   90.00
#
_symmetry.space_group_name_H-M   'P 1'
#
loop_
_entity.id
_entity.type
_entity.pdbx_description
1 polymer ?
#
loop_
_entity_poly.entity_id
_entity_poly.type
_entity_poly.pdbx_seq_one_letter_code
_entity_poly.pdbx_strand_id
1 'polypeptide(L)'
;MADWTGTLTFTPEQQQALEAFIREPDTRRDDVFAHGSLETGSPARLDWIIKHDIFEGVVVHFSLMTPDGGSFLAGVEQSLSHAPDLFQTYDIRYQGRQYSVTVKAS
;
A
#
# COMPACT_ATOMS: atom_id res chain seq x y z
N MET A 1 7.76 21.15 -11.75
CA MET A 1 7.97 20.29 -10.56
C MET A 1 7.83 18.86 -11.04
N ALA A 2 8.71 17.95 -10.62
CA ALA A 2 8.73 16.58 -11.14
C ALA A 2 7.77 15.68 -10.33
N ASP A 3 7.07 14.80 -11.04
CA ASP A 3 6.31 13.71 -10.45
C ASP A 3 7.27 12.62 -9.94
N TRP A 4 6.81 11.82 -8.97
CA TRP A 4 7.58 10.74 -8.38
C TRP A 4 6.97 9.38 -8.71
N THR A 5 7.83 8.39 -8.97
CA THR A 5 7.42 7.01 -9.22
C THR A 5 8.21 6.04 -8.34
N GLY A 6 7.51 5.05 -7.80
CA GLY A 6 8.07 3.96 -7.00
C GLY A 6 7.56 2.60 -7.46
N THR A 7 8.22 1.55 -7.01
CA THR A 7 7.81 0.17 -7.30
C THR A 7 7.88 -0.70 -6.06
N LEU A 8 6.81 -1.43 -5.79
CA LEU A 8 6.79 -2.53 -4.83
C LEU A 8 6.71 -3.85 -5.60
N THR A 9 7.53 -4.82 -5.20
CA THR A 9 7.56 -6.14 -5.83
C THR A 9 7.19 -7.20 -4.80
N PHE A 10 6.24 -8.07 -5.13
CA PHE A 10 5.79 -9.17 -4.27
C PHE A 10 6.24 -10.51 -4.86
N THR A 11 6.93 -11.32 -4.04
CA THR A 11 7.35 -12.68 -4.44
C THR A 11 6.15 -13.62 -4.52
N PRO A 12 6.21 -14.73 -5.29
CA PRO A 12 5.11 -15.67 -5.39
C PRO A 12 4.61 -16.19 -4.03
N GLU A 13 5.52 -16.40 -3.07
CA GLU A 13 5.18 -16.82 -1.71
C GLU A 13 4.36 -15.74 -0.98
N GLN A 14 4.73 -14.47 -1.13
CA GLN A 14 3.97 -13.36 -0.54
C GLN A 14 2.59 -13.21 -1.17
N GLN A 15 2.46 -13.50 -2.47
CA GLN A 15 1.16 -13.48 -3.15
C GLN A 15 0.24 -14.60 -2.63
N GLN A 16 0.77 -15.81 -2.47
CA GLN A 16 0.03 -16.93 -1.87
C GLN A 16 -0.36 -16.64 -0.42
N ALA A 17 0.56 -16.07 0.36
CA ALA A 17 0.29 -15.67 1.74
C ALA A 17 -0.78 -14.57 1.82
N LEU A 18 -0.78 -13.61 0.89
CA LEU A 18 -1.82 -12.58 0.80
C LEU A 18 -3.18 -13.20 0.45
N GLU A 19 -3.24 -14.14 -0.49
CA GLU A 19 -4.49 -14.82 -0.84
C GLU A 19 -5.06 -15.60 0.36
N ALA A 20 -4.20 -16.30 1.11
CA ALA A 20 -4.60 -16.97 2.34
C ALA A 20 -5.07 -15.96 3.40
N PHE A 21 -4.34 -14.86 3.58
CA PHE A 21 -4.74 -13.77 4.48
C PHE A 21 -6.11 -13.21 4.12
N ILE A 22 -6.44 -13.07 2.84
CA ILE A 22 -7.76 -12.60 2.39
C ILE A 22 -8.86 -13.65 2.65
N ARG A 23 -8.63 -14.90 2.26
CA ARG A 23 -9.66 -15.96 2.24
C ARG A 23 -9.90 -16.66 3.58
N GLU A 24 -8.90 -16.68 4.46
CA GLU A 24 -8.93 -17.44 5.70
C GLU A 24 -8.88 -16.49 6.92
N PRO A 25 -9.93 -15.68 7.16
CA PRO A 25 -9.94 -14.71 8.26
C PRO A 25 -9.70 -15.35 9.63
N ASP A 26 -10.20 -16.56 9.83
CA ASP A 26 -10.10 -17.29 11.11
C ASP A 26 -8.68 -17.80 11.39
N THR A 27 -7.79 -17.86 10.38
CA THR A 27 -6.40 -18.32 10.55
C THR A 27 -5.43 -17.17 10.80
N ARG A 28 -5.90 -15.92 10.69
CA ARG A 28 -5.09 -14.73 10.93
C ARG A 28 -4.64 -14.67 12.39
N ARG A 29 -3.37 -14.34 12.58
CA ARG A 29 -2.78 -14.08 13.91
C ARG A 29 -2.70 -12.60 14.24
N ASP A 30 -2.82 -11.75 13.22
CA ASP A 30 -2.66 -10.31 13.29
C ASP A 30 -3.57 -9.66 12.24
N ASP A 31 -3.96 -8.41 12.48
CA ASP A 31 -4.78 -7.63 11.54
C ASP A 31 -3.92 -7.02 10.43
N VAL A 32 -2.59 -6.98 10.59
CA VAL A 32 -1.65 -6.44 9.60
C VAL A 32 -0.95 -7.57 8.85
N PHE A 33 -1.04 -7.56 7.53
CA PHE A 33 -0.33 -8.50 6.67
C PHE A 33 1.11 -8.04 6.42
N ALA A 34 1.28 -6.79 5.97
CA ALA A 34 2.58 -6.20 5.65
C ALA A 34 2.50 -4.68 5.66
N HIS A 35 3.62 -4.01 5.92
CA HIS A 35 3.73 -2.55 5.80
C HIS A 35 5.17 -2.15 5.46
N GLY A 36 5.34 -0.92 5.01
CA GLY A 36 6.66 -0.37 4.69
C GLY A 36 6.61 1.09 4.29
N SER A 37 7.75 1.60 3.87
CA SER A 37 7.90 2.99 3.44
C SER A 37 8.80 3.11 2.21
N LEU A 38 8.53 4.09 1.37
CA LEU A 38 9.33 4.51 0.23
C LEU A 38 9.70 5.98 0.39
N GLU A 39 10.99 6.27 0.30
CA GLU A 39 11.48 7.64 0.29
C GLU A 39 11.15 8.30 -1.05
N THR A 40 10.31 9.35 -1.04
CA THR A 40 9.91 10.05 -2.27
C THR A 40 10.82 11.23 -2.61
N GLY A 41 11.78 11.53 -1.73
CA GLY A 41 12.50 12.79 -1.72
C GLY A 41 11.67 13.90 -1.06
N SER A 42 12.36 14.84 -0.40
CA SER A 42 11.69 15.98 0.26
C SER A 42 10.74 16.69 -0.72
N PRO A 43 9.48 16.95 -0.34
CA PRO A 43 8.99 17.09 1.03
C PRO A 43 8.11 15.95 1.57
N ALA A 44 8.13 14.75 0.99
CA ALA A 44 7.22 13.68 1.43
C ALA A 44 7.91 12.31 1.57
N ARG A 45 7.31 11.47 2.41
CA ARG A 45 7.58 10.04 2.53
C ARG A 45 6.28 9.30 2.19
N LEU A 46 6.38 8.16 1.54
CA LEU A 46 5.21 7.34 1.21
C LEU A 46 5.21 6.07 2.06
N ASP A 47 4.22 5.96 2.93
CA ASP A 47 3.97 4.79 3.76
C ASP A 47 2.89 3.91 3.14
N TRP A 48 2.99 2.61 3.35
CA TRP A 48 1.99 1.67 2.90
C TRP A 48 1.74 0.57 3.91
N ILE A 49 0.52 0.08 3.94
CA ILE A 49 0.09 -1.02 4.81
C ILE A 49 -0.99 -1.84 4.11
N ILE A 50 -0.91 -3.16 4.26
CA ILE A 50 -1.97 -4.10 3.93
C ILE A 50 -2.47 -4.66 5.25
N LYS A 51 -3.76 -4.47 5.54
CA LYS A 51 -4.37 -4.87 6.80
C LYS A 51 -5.81 -5.33 6.59
N HIS A 52 -6.35 -6.01 7.57
CA HIS A 52 -7.78 -6.25 7.69
C HIS A 52 -8.45 -5.05 8.37
N ASP A 53 -9.50 -4.55 7.75
CA ASP A 53 -10.48 -3.64 8.32
C ASP A 53 -11.79 -4.39 8.56
N ILE A 54 -12.39 -4.19 9.74
CA ILE A 54 -13.58 -4.93 10.17
C ILE A 54 -14.80 -4.70 9.27
N PHE A 55 -14.85 -3.58 8.56
CA PHE A 55 -15.97 -3.24 7.68
C PHE A 55 -15.67 -3.51 6.20
N GLU A 56 -14.43 -3.32 5.77
CA GLU A 56 -14.05 -3.35 4.35
C GLU A 56 -13.31 -4.62 3.94
N GLY A 57 -13.00 -5.51 4.89
CA GLY A 57 -12.18 -6.69 4.64
C GLY A 57 -10.71 -6.33 4.54
N VAL A 58 -9.95 -7.02 3.68
CA VAL A 58 -8.52 -6.69 3.52
C VAL A 58 -8.38 -5.46 2.64
N VAL A 59 -7.60 -4.48 3.08
CA VAL A 59 -7.36 -3.21 2.39
C VAL A 59 -5.86 -2.95 2.26
N VAL A 60 -5.48 -2.27 1.17
CA VAL A 60 -4.16 -1.64 1.03
C VAL A 60 -4.31 -0.13 1.12
N HIS A 61 -3.50 0.50 1.97
CA HIS A 61 -3.43 1.94 2.12
C HIS A 61 -2.07 2.41 1.67
N PHE A 62 -2.05 3.47 0.88
CA PHE A 62 -0.85 4.25 0.59
C PHE A 62 -1.05 5.67 1.11
N SER A 63 -0.14 6.12 1.97
CA SER A 63 -0.21 7.41 2.65
C SER A 63 1.05 8.22 2.37
N LEU A 64 0.88 9.41 1.80
CA LEU A 64 1.91 10.44 1.82
C LEU A 64 1.93 11.08 3.20
N MET A 65 3.09 11.07 3.80
CA MET A 65 3.39 11.64 5.11
C MET A 65 4.42 12.76 4.96
N THR A 66 4.48 13.66 5.93
CA THR A 66 5.63 14.54 6.10
C THR A 66 6.92 13.72 6.26
N PRO A 67 8.11 14.27 5.95
CA PRO A 67 9.35 13.48 5.96
C PRO A 67 9.69 12.88 7.34
N ASP A 68 9.25 13.51 8.41
CA ASP A 68 9.37 13.03 9.79
C ASP A 68 8.30 11.99 10.18
N GLY A 69 7.35 11.69 9.29
CA GLY A 69 6.21 10.80 9.53
C GLY A 69 5.13 11.38 10.44
N GLY A 70 5.27 12.63 10.88
CA GLY A 70 4.41 13.23 11.92
C GLY A 70 3.02 13.66 11.44
N SER A 71 2.80 13.80 10.14
CA SER A 71 1.52 14.27 9.60
C SER A 71 1.16 13.62 8.27
N PHE A 72 -0.10 13.21 8.16
CA PHE A 72 -0.70 12.75 6.90
C PHE A 72 -0.94 13.92 5.95
N LEU A 73 -0.58 13.74 4.69
CA LEU A 73 -0.70 14.74 3.63
C LEU A 73 -1.81 14.39 2.63
N ALA A 74 -1.79 13.16 2.13
CA ALA A 74 -2.76 12.60 1.18
C ALA A 74 -2.62 11.08 1.13
N GLY A 75 -3.59 10.37 0.60
CA GLY A 75 -3.50 8.92 0.48
C GLY A 75 -4.58 8.34 -0.41
N VAL A 76 -4.44 7.05 -0.69
CA VAL A 76 -5.42 6.23 -1.40
C VAL A 76 -5.55 4.90 -0.68
N GLU A 77 -6.75 4.35 -0.74
CA GLU A 77 -7.13 3.07 -0.15
C GLU A 77 -7.85 2.24 -1.21
N GLN A 78 -7.65 0.92 -1.14
CA GLN A 78 -8.30 -0.04 -2.02
C GLN A 78 -8.57 -1.34 -1.26
N SER A 79 -9.81 -1.81 -1.28
CA SER A 79 -10.16 -3.15 -0.81
C SER A 79 -9.64 -4.22 -1.77
N LEU A 80 -9.16 -5.32 -1.19
CA LEU A 80 -8.60 -6.49 -1.88
C LEU A 80 -9.52 -7.69 -1.63
N SER A 81 -10.16 -8.17 -2.70
CA SER A 81 -10.93 -9.43 -2.67
C SER A 81 -10.06 -10.62 -3.05
N HIS A 82 -8.99 -10.38 -3.81
CA HIS A 82 -7.96 -11.35 -4.19
C HIS A 82 -6.57 -10.69 -4.21
N ALA A 83 -5.51 -11.48 -4.08
CA ALA A 83 -4.14 -10.98 -4.17
C ALA A 83 -3.83 -10.25 -5.49
N PRO A 84 -4.37 -10.65 -6.67
CA PRO A 84 -4.18 -9.91 -7.90
C PRO A 84 -4.75 -8.48 -7.91
N ASP A 85 -5.72 -8.16 -7.05
CA ASP A 85 -6.29 -6.81 -6.94
C ASP A 85 -5.24 -5.78 -6.48
N LEU A 86 -4.15 -6.26 -5.87
CA LEU A 86 -3.03 -5.43 -5.45
C LEU A 86 -2.14 -4.99 -6.62
N PHE A 87 -2.07 -5.75 -7.72
CA PHE A 87 -1.08 -5.52 -8.79
C PHE A 87 -1.54 -4.49 -9.81
N GLN A 88 -1.41 -3.23 -9.41
CA GLN A 88 -1.74 -2.07 -10.24
C GLN A 88 -0.88 -0.86 -9.87
N THR A 89 -1.13 0.27 -10.53
CA THR A 89 -0.54 1.55 -10.16
C THR A 89 -1.51 2.35 -9.31
N TYR A 90 -1.01 2.81 -8.16
CA TYR A 90 -1.72 3.67 -7.23
C TYR A 90 -1.20 5.10 -7.36
N ASP A 91 -2.09 6.03 -7.69
CA ASP A 91 -1.76 7.44 -7.87
C ASP A 91 -2.28 8.27 -6.70
N ILE A 92 -1.39 9.02 -6.06
CA ILE A 92 -1.71 9.99 -5.00
C ILE A 92 -1.35 11.38 -5.50
N ARG A 93 -2.29 12.32 -5.40
CA ARG A 93 -2.08 13.72 -5.78
C ARG A 93 -1.97 14.61 -4.56
N TYR A 94 -0.90 15.38 -4.47
CA TYR A 94 -0.68 16.33 -3.38
C TYR A 94 0.03 17.59 -3.90
N GLN A 95 -0.50 18.77 -3.57
CA GLN A 95 0.05 20.08 -3.97
C GLN A 95 0.44 20.19 -5.46
N GLY A 96 -0.39 19.64 -6.36
CA GLY A 96 -0.16 19.67 -7.80
C GLY A 96 0.96 18.76 -8.30
N ARG A 97 1.46 17.82 -7.46
CA ARG A 97 2.38 16.74 -7.83
C ARG A 97 1.66 15.41 -7.80
N GLN A 98 2.05 14.49 -8.68
CA GLN A 98 1.59 13.10 -8.68
C GLN A 98 2.68 12.17 -8.11
N TYR A 99 2.27 11.27 -7.23
CA TYR A 99 3.08 10.21 -6.63
C TYR A 99 2.48 8.88 -7.03
N SER A 100 3.20 8.12 -7.87
CA SER A 100 2.71 6.86 -8.42
C SER A 100 3.48 5.67 -7.84
N VAL A 101 2.79 4.69 -7.30
CA VAL A 101 3.38 3.42 -6.86
C VAL A 101 2.85 2.30 -7.74
N THR A 102 3.73 1.67 -8.51
CA THR A 102 3.38 0.45 -9.23
C THR A 102 3.68 -0.75 -8.34
N VAL A 103 2.66 -1.56 -8.05
CA VAL A 103 2.84 -2.84 -7.37
C VAL A 103 2.81 -3.95 -8.41
N LYS A 104 3.80 -4.84 -8.37
CA LYS A 104 3.93 -5.93 -9.35
C LYS A 104 4.35 -7.23 -8.70
N ALA A 105 3.99 -8.33 -9.36
CA ALA A 105 4.57 -9.63 -9.11
C ALA A 105 6.04 -9.66 -9.59
N SER A 106 6.92 -10.34 -8.85
CA SER A 106 8.29 -10.65 -9.30
C SER A 106 8.31 -11.71 -10.39
#